data_AF-A0A1X0UID9-F1
#
_entry.id   AF-A0A1X0UID9-F1
#
_cell.length_a   1.000
_cell.length_b   1.000
_cell.length_c   1.000
_cell.angle_alpha   90.00
_cell.angle_beta   90.00
_cell.angle_gamma   90.00
#
_symmetry.space_group_name_H-M   'P 1'
#
loop_
_entity.id
_entity.type
_entity.pdbx_description
1 polymer ?
#
loop_
_entity_poly.entity_id
_entity_poly.type
_entity_poly.pdbx_seq_one_letter_code
_entity_poly.pdbx_strand_id
1 'polypeptide(L)' 'MILGDKDILLHDNVAMAARLVAHGVDVDLRLFPEAPHGFTGHPTQMASAALDDIEAWISGSVN' A
#
# COMPACT_ATOMS: atom_id res chain seq x y z
N MET A 1 1.24 -3.26 -1.82
CA MET A 1 0.04 -2.79 -1.08
C MET A 1 0.42 -1.56 -0.28
N ILE A 2 -0.31 -0.45 -0.45
CA ILE A 2 -0.08 0.83 0.25
C ILE A 2 -1.16 0.99 1.32
N LEU A 3 -0.76 1.18 2.57
CA LEU A 3 -1.67 1.30 3.73
C LEU A 3 -1.32 2.55 4.52
N GLY A 4 -2.33 3.19 5.11
CA GLY A 4 -2.15 4.19 6.16
C GLY A 4 -2.47 3.63 7.55
N ASP A 5 -1.76 4.06 8.59
CA ASP A 5 -2.02 3.60 9.96
C ASP A 5 -3.28 4.21 10.60
N LYS A 6 -3.79 5.32 10.03
CA LYS A 6 -5.09 5.94 10.36
C LYS A 6 -6.18 5.58 9.35
N ASP A 7 -5.92 4.61 8.47
CA ASP A 7 -6.93 4.06 7.58
C ASP A 7 -7.84 3.12 8.37
N ILE A 8 -9.16 3.34 8.29
CA ILE A 8 -10.16 2.46 8.90
C ILE A 8 -10.10 1.03 8.36
N LEU A 9 -9.57 0.84 7.15
CA LEU A 9 -9.37 -0.44 6.49
C LEU A 9 -8.00 -1.07 6.75
N LEU A 10 -7.19 -0.54 7.67
CA LEU A 10 -5.86 -1.09 8.00
C LEU A 10 -5.92 -2.60 8.29
N HIS A 11 -6.81 -3.02 9.18
CA HIS A 11 -6.91 -4.41 9.59
C HIS A 11 -7.43 -5.31 8.46
N ASP A 12 -8.36 -4.83 7.64
CA ASP A 12 -8.86 -5.53 6.45
C ASP A 12 -7.74 -5.79 5.45
N ASN A 13 -6.93 -4.76 5.17
CA ASN A 13 -5.79 -4.87 4.26
C ASN A 13 -4.72 -5.84 4.79
N VAL A 14 -4.42 -5.80 6.11
CA VAL A 14 -3.49 -6.76 6.74
C VAL A 14 -4.04 -8.18 6.68
N ALA A 15 -5.34 -8.38 6.94
CA ALA A 15 -5.97 -9.70 6.83
C ALA A 15 -5.95 -10.24 5.39
N MET A 16 -6.14 -9.37 4.40
CA MET A 16 -6.02 -9.73 2.99
C MET A 16 -4.58 -10.11 2.63
N ALA A 17 -3.59 -9.30 3.03
CA ALA A 17 -2.17 -9.57 2.79
C ALA A 17 -1.76 -10.92 3.38
N ALA A 18 -2.18 -11.23 4.62
CA ALA A 18 -1.91 -12.51 5.26
C ALA A 18 -2.49 -13.70 4.46
N ARG A 19 -3.70 -13.57 3.92
CA ARG A 19 -4.31 -14.61 3.07
C ARG A 19 -3.55 -14.79 1.75
N LEU A 20 -3.16 -13.70 1.10
CA LEU A 20 -2.37 -13.75 -0.14
C LEU A 20 -1.04 -14.47 0.09
N VAL A 21 -0.31 -14.11 1.14
CA VAL A 21 0.93 -14.78 1.54
C VAL A 21 0.71 -16.26 1.82
N ALA A 22 -0.37 -16.62 2.52
CA ALA A 22 -0.71 -18.02 2.80
C ALA A 22 -1.01 -18.84 1.52
N HIS A 23 -1.38 -18.19 0.42
CA HIS A 23 -1.57 -18.80 -0.89
C HIS A 23 -0.33 -18.69 -1.81
N GLY A 24 0.82 -18.31 -1.26
CA GLY A 24 2.10 -18.24 -1.99
C GLY A 24 2.22 -17.03 -2.91
N VAL A 25 1.36 -16.01 -2.75
CA VAL A 25 1.50 -14.74 -3.47
C VAL A 25 2.59 -13.92 -2.79
N ASP A 26 3.52 -13.40 -3.59
CA ASP A 26 4.49 -12.42 -3.10
C ASP A 26 3.79 -11.08 -2.86
N VAL A 27 3.91 -10.56 -1.64
CA VAL A 27 3.22 -9.35 -1.20
C VAL A 27 4.22 -8.36 -0.63
N ASP A 28 4.44 -7.25 -1.34
CA ASP A 28 5.06 -6.05 -0.78
C ASP A 28 3.99 -5.23 -0.05
N LEU A 29 4.17 -4.96 1.24
CA LEU A 29 3.27 -4.14 2.06
C LEU A 29 4.04 -2.95 2.65
N ARG A 30 3.53 -1.75 2.42
CA ARG A 30 4.11 -0.49 2.92
C ARG A 30 3.08 0.26 3.76
N LEU A 31 3.47 0.61 4.98
CA LEU A 31 2.64 1.33 5.94
C LEU A 31 3.13 2.77 6.07
N PHE A 32 2.24 3.73 5.86
CA PHE A 32 2.51 5.16 5.94
C PHE A 32 1.98 5.71 7.27
N PRO A 33 2.85 6.28 8.13
CA PRO A 33 2.44 6.84 9.41
C PRO A 33 1.51 8.04 9.25
N GLU A 34 0.55 8.17 10.15
CA GLU A 34 -0.46 9.21 10.23
C GLU A 34 -1.39 9.34 9.01
N ALA A 35 -1.30 8.42 8.05
CA ALA A 35 -2.01 8.52 6.77
C ALA A 35 -3.46 8.01 6.89
N PRO A 36 -4.48 8.82 6.53
CA PRO A 36 -5.87 8.38 6.55
C PRO A 36 -6.22 7.54 5.31
N HIS A 37 -7.45 7.00 5.30
CA HIS A 37 -8.00 6.36 4.11
C HIS A 37 -7.95 7.27 2.89
N GLY A 38 -7.48 6.75 1.75
CA GLY A 38 -7.42 7.49 0.49
C GLY A 38 -6.36 8.60 0.42
N PHE A 39 -5.37 8.63 1.33
CA PHE A 39 -4.36 9.70 1.38
C PHE A 39 -3.63 9.96 0.04
N THR A 40 -3.48 8.93 -0.80
CA THR A 40 -2.85 9.03 -2.12
C THR A 40 -3.61 9.92 -3.11
N GLY A 41 -4.89 10.20 -2.85
CA GLY A 41 -5.69 11.13 -3.65
C GLY A 41 -5.49 12.61 -3.31
N HIS A 42 -4.68 12.92 -2.29
CA HIS A 42 -4.44 14.30 -1.84
C HIS A 42 -3.07 14.81 -2.28
N PRO A 43 -2.92 16.12 -2.59
CA PRO A 43 -1.67 16.70 -3.07
C PRO A 43 -0.66 16.92 -1.93
N THR A 44 -0.17 15.83 -1.34
CA THR A 44 0.82 15.83 -0.27
C THR A 44 2.11 15.14 -0.71
N GLN A 45 3.24 15.46 -0.08
CA GLN A 45 4.51 14.80 -0.37
C GLN A 45 4.46 13.29 -0.08
N MET A 46 3.73 12.90 0.96
CA MET A 46 3.51 11.50 1.32
C MET A 46 2.74 10.75 0.23
N ALA A 47 1.69 11.38 -0.32
CA ALA A 47 0.94 10.82 -1.44
C ALA A 47 1.83 10.65 -2.68
N SER A 48 2.65 11.66 -3.01
CA SER A 48 3.61 11.55 -4.11
C SER A 48 4.55 10.38 -3.93
N ALA A 49 5.18 10.25 -2.75
CA ALA A 49 6.11 9.15 -2.47
C ALA A 49 5.43 7.78 -2.57
N ALA A 50 4.18 7.65 -2.10
CA ALA A 50 3.41 6.42 -2.23
C ALA A 50 3.05 6.09 -3.69
N LEU A 51 2.78 7.10 -4.53
CA LEU A 51 2.52 6.93 -5.95
C LEU A 51 3.78 6.55 -6.72
N ASP A 52 4.92 7.18 -6.41
CA ASP A 52 6.23 6.83 -6.99
C ASP A 52 6.60 5.37 -6.69
N ASP A 53 6.35 4.92 -5.45
CA ASP A 53 6.53 3.53 -5.03
C ASP A 53 5.63 2.56 -5.81
N ILE A 54 4.36 2.93 -6.06
CA ILE A 54 3.44 2.13 -6.88
C ILE A 54 3.95 2.03 -8.31
N GLU A 55 4.38 3.15 -8.91
CA GLU A 55 4.90 3.19 -10.28
C GLU A 55 6.13 2.30 -10.42
N ALA A 56 7.09 2.42 -9.49
CA ALA A 56 8.29 1.58 -9.47
C ALA A 56 7.96 0.08 -9.37
N TRP A 57 6.99 -0.28 -8.51
CA TRP A 57 6.54 -1.67 -8.38
C TRP A 57 5.90 -2.19 -9.67
N ILE A 58 5.02 -1.41 -10.32
CA ILE A 58 4.40 -1.79 -11.60
C ILE A 58 5.47 -1.98 -12.67
N SER A 59 6.37 -1.01 -12.85
CA SER A 59 7.44 -1.07 -13.85
C SER A 59 8.38 -2.27 -13.66
N GLY A 60 8.66 -2.65 -12.40
CA GLY A 60 9.44 -3.84 -12.09
C GLY A 60 8.70 -5.16 -12.32
N SER A 61 7.36 -5.16 -12.33
CA SER A 61 6.53 -6.36 -12.38
C SER A 61 6.04 -6.75 -13.79
N VAL A 62 6.15 -5.85 -14.77
CA VAL A 62 5.65 -6.05 -16.15
C VAL A 62 6.74 -6.39 -17.17
N ASN A 63 7.95 -6.75 -16.73
CA ASN A 63 9.06 -7.19 -17.59
C ASN A 63 9.16 -8.71 -17.69
#